data_AF-A0A6C0KKQ8-F1
#
_entry.id   AF-A0A6C0KKQ8-F1
#
_cell.length_a   1.000
_cell.length_b   1.000
_cell.length_c   1.000
_cell.angle_alpha   90.00
_cell.angle_beta   90.00
_cell.angle_gamma   90.00
#
_symmetry.space_group_name_H-M   'P 1'
#
loop_
_entity.id
_entity.type
_entity.pdbx_description
1 polymer ?
#
loop_
_entity_poly.entity_id
_entity_poly.type
_entity_poly.pdbx_seq_one_letter_code
_entity_poly.pdbx_strand_id
1 'polypeptide(L)'
;MSAQKCCSKCGETKEFDKFIKNRNICKMCDNARKIKKYKAVVIDNSINQHCTECNENKPMGDFIRTRTICKACNNKNRRNRYQTNEEHRLKAIKAASEFKHAKVIERREIKLQTIGENNKKCSCCSEIKSMDNFRHNRLKCKICERDEPLDKFKRNVRSRIYIALKACKEHHTIKYLGCSSTEYLEWLLHNDKNYTLDNQGKVWHIDHVIPLSTFDLEDKQQQFIAFNWRNTMPLAARDNLSKNRKIIIPQIEQHYQHLLIYHKEKNIEMPQEFIDLFAKHLVAGNPLEPSLPPDNGNIIGELG
;
A
#
# COMPACT_ATOMS: atom_id res chain seq x y z
N MET A 1 55.71 8.77 -27.20
CA MET A 1 54.64 8.29 -28.10
C MET A 1 54.37 6.84 -27.74
N SER A 2 53.16 6.50 -27.26
CA SER A 2 52.80 5.10 -27.02
C SER A 2 52.94 4.33 -28.33
N ALA A 3 53.65 3.19 -28.30
CA ALA A 3 53.69 2.31 -29.45
C ALA A 3 52.25 1.91 -29.79
N GLN A 4 51.88 2.01 -31.07
CA GLN A 4 50.55 1.68 -31.58
C GLN A 4 50.66 0.63 -32.69
N LYS A 5 49.63 -0.21 -32.80
CA LYS A 5 49.59 -1.33 -33.72
C LYS A 5 48.20 -1.47 -34.33
N CYS A 6 48.12 -1.93 -35.59
CA CYS A 6 46.87 -2.20 -36.27
C CYS A 6 46.38 -3.63 -36.02
N CYS A 7 45.08 -3.79 -35.75
CA CYS A 7 44.45 -5.09 -35.56
C CYS A 7 44.10 -5.74 -36.90
N SER A 8 44.64 -6.93 -37.17
CA SER A 8 44.39 -7.68 -38.41
C SER A 8 42.93 -8.14 -38.59
N LYS A 9 42.07 -7.96 -37.58
CA LYS A 9 40.66 -8.39 -37.61
C LYS A 9 39.64 -7.25 -37.68
N CYS A 10 39.91 -6.11 -37.05
CA CYS A 10 39.00 -4.95 -37.10
C CYS A 10 39.61 -3.74 -37.81
N GLY A 11 40.87 -3.79 -38.25
CA GLY A 11 41.55 -2.69 -38.96
C GLY A 11 41.90 -1.47 -38.09
N GLU A 12 41.41 -1.41 -36.85
CA GLU A 12 41.65 -0.29 -35.95
C GLU A 12 43.08 -0.28 -35.38
N THR A 13 43.69 0.91 -35.35
CA THR A 13 44.95 1.18 -34.66
C THR A 13 44.69 1.35 -33.16
N LYS A 14 45.35 0.55 -32.32
CA LYS A 14 45.22 0.58 -30.86
C LYS A 14 46.58 0.56 -30.19
N GLU A 15 46.61 0.94 -28.93
CA GLU A 15 47.80 0.78 -28.07
C GLU A 15 48.19 -0.70 -27.93
N PHE A 16 49.48 -0.98 -27.78
CA PHE A 16 50.00 -2.34 -27.68
C PHE A 16 49.41 -3.16 -26.53
N ASP A 17 49.02 -2.52 -25.42
CA ASP A 17 48.39 -3.17 -24.27
C ASP A 17 47.02 -3.78 -24.62
N LYS A 18 46.37 -3.32 -25.69
CA LYS A 18 45.11 -3.87 -26.20
C LYS A 18 45.30 -5.08 -27.11
N PHE A 19 46.54 -5.50 -27.39
CA PHE A 19 46.84 -6.67 -28.20
C PHE A 19 47.14 -7.91 -27.35
N ILE A 20 46.94 -9.08 -27.97
CA ILE A 20 47.42 -10.34 -27.38
C ILE A 20 48.93 -10.41 -27.59
N LYS A 21 49.66 -10.81 -26.54
CA LYS A 21 51.11 -10.99 -26.59
C LYS A 21 51.49 -11.85 -27.80
N ASN A 22 52.43 -11.37 -28.60
CA ASN A 22 52.94 -12.03 -29.81
C ASN A 22 51.89 -12.28 -30.91
N ARG A 23 50.78 -11.52 -30.96
CA ARG A 23 49.77 -11.61 -32.04
C ARG A 23 49.38 -10.24 -32.58
N ASN A 24 48.88 -10.19 -33.81
CA ASN A 24 48.38 -8.97 -34.47
C ASN A 24 46.86 -8.80 -34.32
N ILE A 25 46.25 -9.41 -33.30
CA ILE A 25 44.80 -9.35 -33.04
C ILE A 25 44.57 -8.66 -31.69
N CYS A 26 43.65 -7.70 -31.65
CA CYS A 26 43.28 -7.04 -30.40
C CYS A 26 42.46 -7.98 -29.48
N LYS A 27 42.56 -7.76 -28.16
CA LYS A 27 41.89 -8.56 -27.12
C LYS A 27 40.38 -8.64 -27.32
N MET A 28 39.74 -7.57 -27.79
CA MET A 28 38.30 -7.55 -28.08
C MET A 28 37.92 -8.50 -29.23
N CYS A 29 38.64 -8.43 -30.35
CA CYS A 29 38.38 -9.29 -31.50
C CYS A 29 38.61 -10.77 -31.21
N ASP A 30 39.64 -11.07 -30.40
CA ASP A 30 39.88 -12.43 -29.94
C ASP A 30 38.80 -12.91 -28.97
N ASN A 31 38.36 -12.07 -28.03
CA ASN A 31 37.25 -12.38 -27.13
C ASN A 31 35.95 -12.63 -27.89
N ALA A 32 35.61 -11.78 -28.86
CA ALA A 32 34.44 -11.97 -29.71
C ALA A 32 34.50 -13.31 -30.48
N ARG A 33 35.68 -13.66 -31.02
CA ARG A 33 35.91 -14.96 -31.66
C ARG A 33 35.70 -16.13 -30.69
N LYS A 34 36.25 -16.04 -29.48
CA LYS A 34 36.09 -17.05 -28.43
C LYS A 34 34.62 -17.23 -28.02
N ILE A 35 33.88 -16.13 -27.86
CA ILE A 35 32.45 -16.14 -27.56
C ILE A 35 31.67 -16.83 -28.69
N LYS A 36 31.95 -16.50 -29.95
CA LYS A 36 31.30 -17.13 -31.10
C LYS A 36 31.55 -18.65 -31.11
N LYS A 37 32.80 -19.07 -30.91
CA LYS A 37 33.17 -20.50 -30.80
C LYS A 37 32.45 -21.19 -29.63
N TYR A 38 32.40 -20.55 -28.47
CA TYR A 38 31.74 -21.07 -27.27
C TYR A 38 30.22 -21.23 -27.45
N LYS A 39 29.55 -20.30 -28.14
CA LYS A 39 28.12 -20.37 -28.46
C LYS A 39 27.78 -21.40 -29.53
N ALA A 40 28.72 -21.68 -30.44
CA ALA A 40 28.53 -22.66 -31.51
C ALA A 40 28.64 -24.13 -31.04
N VAL A 41 29.07 -24.38 -29.79
CA VAL A 41 29.11 -25.73 -29.22
C VAL A 41 27.69 -26.22 -28.96
N VAL A 42 27.26 -27.23 -29.71
CA VAL A 42 26.00 -27.94 -29.50
C VAL A 42 26.19 -28.91 -28.33
N ILE A 43 25.22 -28.95 -27.41
CA ILE A 43 25.24 -29.85 -26.25
C ILE A 43 24.11 -30.85 -26.45
N ASP A 44 24.47 -32.12 -26.62
CA ASP A 44 23.52 -33.22 -26.68
C ASP A 44 23.50 -33.96 -25.34
N ASN A 45 22.37 -33.89 -24.64
CA ASN A 45 22.21 -34.52 -23.34
C ASN A 45 21.98 -36.04 -23.42
N SER A 46 21.77 -36.59 -24.61
CA SER A 46 21.72 -38.05 -24.81
C SER A 46 23.10 -38.70 -24.71
N ILE A 47 24.16 -37.92 -24.90
CA ILE A 47 25.54 -38.38 -24.83
C ILE A 47 26.05 -38.21 -23.41
N ASN A 48 26.60 -39.29 -22.84
CA ASN A 48 27.29 -39.25 -21.57
C ASN A 48 28.77 -38.94 -21.76
N GLN A 49 29.30 -38.14 -20.85
CA GLN A 49 30.71 -37.80 -20.75
C GLN A 49 31.24 -38.22 -19.38
N HIS A 50 32.50 -38.67 -19.33
CA HIS A 50 33.17 -39.08 -18.11
C HIS A 50 33.77 -37.87 -17.36
N CYS A 51 33.52 -37.78 -16.05
CA CYS A 51 34.08 -36.72 -15.21
C CYS A 51 35.45 -37.10 -14.63
N THR A 52 36.49 -36.33 -14.94
CA THR A 52 37.86 -36.56 -14.45
C THR A 52 38.09 -36.31 -12.96
N GLU A 53 37.03 -36.06 -12.18
CA GLU A 53 37.14 -35.70 -10.77
C GLU A 53 36.28 -36.57 -9.85
N CYS A 54 35.04 -36.87 -10.22
CA CYS A 54 34.23 -37.87 -9.51
C CYS A 54 34.22 -39.25 -10.19
N ASN A 55 34.86 -39.39 -11.36
CA ASN A 55 34.94 -40.61 -12.16
C ASN A 55 33.57 -41.20 -12.58
N GLU A 56 32.52 -40.38 -12.56
CA GLU A 56 31.17 -40.77 -12.96
C GLU A 56 30.87 -40.35 -14.41
N ASN A 57 30.07 -41.15 -15.11
CA ASN A 57 29.50 -40.80 -16.42
C ASN A 57 28.21 -40.01 -16.21
N LYS A 58 28.13 -38.81 -16.79
CA LYS A 58 26.96 -37.92 -16.69
C LYS A 58 26.60 -37.35 -18.06
N PRO A 59 25.37 -36.87 -18.28
CA PRO A 59 25.00 -36.20 -19.51
C PRO A 59 25.93 -35.01 -19.81
N MET A 60 26.24 -34.75 -21.09
CA MET A 60 27.10 -33.61 -21.47
C MET A 60 26.60 -32.26 -20.93
N GLY A 61 25.30 -32.10 -20.72
CA GLY A 61 24.70 -30.91 -20.10
C GLY A 61 25.17 -30.61 -18.68
N ASP A 62 25.66 -31.61 -17.95
CA ASP A 62 26.17 -31.47 -16.58
C ASP A 62 27.64 -31.07 -16.52
N PHE A 63 28.31 -30.95 -17.66
CA PHE A 63 29.70 -30.54 -17.75
C PHE A 63 29.84 -29.04 -17.94
N ILE A 64 30.99 -28.49 -17.50
CA ILE A 64 31.36 -27.14 -17.91
C ILE A 64 31.65 -27.22 -19.40
N ARG A 65 31.07 -26.29 -20.17
CA ARG A 65 31.32 -26.20 -21.61
C ARG A 65 32.82 -26.27 -21.90
N THR A 66 33.19 -27.16 -22.83
CA THR A 66 34.56 -27.44 -23.26
C THR A 66 35.51 -28.02 -22.21
N ARG A 67 35.00 -28.60 -21.10
CA ARG A 67 35.82 -29.29 -20.09
C ARG A 67 35.26 -30.68 -19.76
N THR A 68 36.11 -31.51 -19.18
CA THR A 68 35.80 -32.88 -18.72
C THR A 68 35.45 -32.95 -17.22
N ILE A 69 35.20 -31.80 -16.60
CA ILE A 69 34.81 -31.73 -15.18
C ILE A 69 33.33 -31.34 -15.11
N CYS A 70 32.55 -32.10 -14.34
CA CYS A 70 31.15 -31.81 -14.12
C CYS A 70 30.97 -30.51 -13.31
N LYS A 71 29.85 -29.82 -13.51
CA LYS A 71 29.48 -28.58 -12.81
C LYS A 71 29.49 -28.75 -11.30
N ALA A 72 29.05 -29.92 -10.81
CA ALA A 72 29.03 -30.25 -9.39
C ALA A 72 30.45 -30.26 -8.78
N CYS A 73 31.39 -31.00 -9.39
CA CYS A 73 32.79 -31.04 -8.97
C CYS A 73 33.44 -29.65 -9.04
N ASN A 74 33.23 -28.91 -10.12
CA ASN A 74 33.77 -27.56 -10.21
C ASN A 74 33.19 -26.60 -9.17
N ASN A 75 31.89 -26.68 -8.87
CA ASN A 75 31.29 -25.87 -7.80
C ASN A 75 31.83 -26.27 -6.43
N LYS A 76 32.04 -27.58 -6.17
CA LYS A 76 32.72 -28.08 -4.97
C LYS A 76 34.12 -27.48 -4.85
N ASN A 77 34.91 -27.49 -5.92
CA ASN A 77 36.25 -26.91 -5.93
C ASN A 77 36.26 -25.40 -5.75
N ARG A 78 35.33 -24.68 -6.35
CA ARG A 78 35.19 -23.23 -6.15
C ARG A 78 34.87 -22.90 -4.70
N ARG A 79 33.97 -23.66 -4.06
CA ARG A 79 33.64 -23.51 -2.63
C ARG A 79 34.84 -23.83 -1.75
N ASN A 80 35.51 -24.96 -2.00
CA ASN A 80 36.71 -25.35 -1.26
C ASN A 80 37.79 -24.26 -1.39
N ARG A 81 38.12 -23.81 -2.61
CA ARG A 81 39.10 -22.73 -2.82
C ARG A 81 38.74 -21.45 -2.07
N TYR A 82 37.45 -21.07 -2.03
CA TYR A 82 37.02 -19.89 -1.28
C TYR A 82 37.17 -20.08 0.24
N GLN A 83 37.01 -21.31 0.75
CA GLN A 83 37.16 -21.64 2.16
C GLN A 83 38.64 -21.74 2.59
N THR A 84 39.47 -22.40 1.78
CA THR A 84 40.86 -22.75 2.13
C THR A 84 41.89 -21.71 1.70
N ASN A 85 41.63 -20.93 0.65
CA ASN A 85 42.55 -19.90 0.17
C ASN A 85 42.06 -18.50 0.58
N GLU A 86 42.66 -17.96 1.63
CA GLU A 86 42.32 -16.65 2.18
C GLU A 86 42.56 -15.49 1.20
N GLU A 87 43.69 -15.49 0.49
CA GLU A 87 44.00 -14.42 -0.47
C GLU A 87 42.93 -14.35 -1.58
N HIS A 88 42.51 -15.51 -2.10
CA HIS A 88 41.43 -15.60 -3.07
C HIS A 88 40.10 -15.13 -2.48
N ARG A 89 39.78 -15.51 -1.24
CA ARG A 89 38.57 -15.08 -0.54
C ARG A 89 38.51 -13.56 -0.40
N LEU A 90 39.60 -12.93 0.05
CA LEU A 90 39.70 -11.48 0.19
C LEU A 90 39.54 -10.75 -1.15
N LYS A 91 40.21 -11.23 -2.21
CA LYS A 91 40.05 -10.68 -3.57
C LYS A 91 38.60 -10.77 -4.06
N ALA A 92 37.93 -11.90 -3.83
CA ALA A 92 36.54 -12.09 -4.22
C ALA A 92 35.57 -11.16 -3.45
N ILE A 93 35.79 -10.99 -2.14
CA ILE A 93 35.00 -10.05 -1.31
C ILE A 93 35.19 -8.62 -1.80
N LYS A 94 36.44 -8.20 -2.01
CA LYS A 94 36.77 -6.86 -2.51
C LYS A 94 36.08 -6.59 -3.84
N ALA A 95 36.24 -7.48 -4.82
CA ALA A 95 35.61 -7.35 -6.13
C ALA A 95 34.07 -7.27 -6.05
N ALA A 96 33.45 -8.09 -5.20
CA ALA A 96 31.99 -8.04 -5.01
C ALA A 96 31.52 -6.73 -4.36
N SER A 97 32.28 -6.21 -3.40
CA SER A 97 32.01 -4.93 -2.73
C SER A 97 32.14 -3.76 -3.71
N GLU A 98 33.24 -3.71 -4.46
CA GLU A 98 33.50 -2.69 -5.49
C GLU A 98 32.40 -2.70 -6.55
N PHE A 99 32.00 -3.87 -7.03
CA PHE A 99 30.91 -3.99 -8.00
C PHE A 99 29.57 -3.46 -7.45
N LYS A 100 29.22 -3.82 -6.21
CA LYS A 100 27.99 -3.33 -5.57
C LYS A 100 28.04 -1.82 -5.39
N HIS A 101 29.17 -1.27 -4.97
CA HIS A 101 29.37 0.16 -4.80
C HIS A 101 29.26 0.92 -6.13
N ALA A 102 29.93 0.44 -7.18
CA ALA A 102 29.85 1.00 -8.52
C ALA A 102 28.39 1.00 -9.04
N LYS A 103 27.63 -0.08 -8.80
CA LYS A 103 26.20 -0.14 -9.16
C LYS A 103 25.32 0.83 -8.37
N VAL A 104 25.67 1.15 -7.12
CA VAL A 104 24.96 2.18 -6.35
C VAL A 104 25.24 3.57 -6.91
N ILE A 105 26.50 3.86 -7.26
CA ILE A 105 26.88 5.14 -7.89
C ILE A 105 26.15 5.32 -9.23
N GLU A 106 26.21 4.31 -10.11
CA GLU A 106 25.53 4.32 -11.42
C GLU A 106 24.03 4.61 -11.27
N ARG A 107 23.36 3.95 -10.32
CA ARG A 107 21.92 4.20 -10.05
C ARG A 107 21.65 5.61 -9.54
N ARG A 108 22.55 6.18 -8.72
CA ARG A 108 22.43 7.56 -8.22
C ARG A 108 22.61 8.57 -9.35
N GLU A 109 23.58 8.36 -10.23
CA GLU A 109 23.81 9.20 -11.41
C GLU A 109 22.62 9.19 -12.37
N ILE A 110 22.08 8.00 -12.69
CA ILE A 110 20.88 7.87 -13.52
C ILE A 110 19.69 8.59 -12.86
N LYS A 111 19.52 8.46 -11.54
CA LYS A 111 18.46 9.16 -10.81
C LYS A 111 18.62 10.67 -10.87
N LEU A 112 19.85 11.17 -10.70
CA LEU A 112 20.16 12.59 -10.77
C LEU A 112 19.89 13.16 -12.17
N GLN A 113 20.27 12.43 -13.22
CA GLN A 113 20.00 12.82 -14.62
C GLN A 113 18.51 12.81 -14.97
N THR A 114 17.73 11.87 -14.41
CA THR A 114 16.32 11.68 -14.77
C THR A 114 15.35 12.55 -13.97
N ILE A 115 15.65 12.80 -12.68
CA ILE A 115 14.72 13.44 -11.75
C ILE A 115 15.30 14.75 -11.17
N GLY A 116 16.62 14.93 -11.22
CA GLY A 116 17.31 16.05 -10.58
C GLY A 116 17.55 15.84 -9.08
N GLU A 117 18.28 16.78 -8.49
CA GLU A 117 18.59 16.77 -7.05
C GLU A 117 17.36 17.16 -6.22
N ASN A 118 17.22 16.59 -5.02
CA ASN A 118 16.11 16.86 -4.09
C ASN A 118 14.70 16.69 -4.66
N ASN A 119 14.57 15.91 -5.72
CA ASN A 119 13.31 15.63 -6.38
C ASN A 119 12.93 14.15 -6.25
N LYS A 120 11.65 13.89 -6.35
CA LYS A 120 11.06 12.55 -6.29
C LYS A 120 9.88 12.45 -7.23
N LYS A 121 9.82 11.33 -7.96
CA LYS A 121 8.66 10.99 -8.80
C LYS A 121 7.53 10.45 -7.92
N CYS A 122 6.36 11.06 -8.00
CA CYS A 122 5.17 10.59 -7.29
C CYS A 122 4.66 9.27 -7.90
N SER A 123 4.42 8.26 -7.07
CA SER A 123 3.86 6.97 -7.51
C SER A 123 2.42 7.05 -8.02
N CYS A 124 1.67 8.08 -7.62
CA CYS A 124 0.26 8.24 -8.00
C CYS A 124 0.08 9.06 -9.28
N CYS A 125 0.64 10.27 -9.35
CA CYS A 125 0.50 11.14 -10.52
C CYS A 125 1.68 11.06 -11.50
N SER A 126 2.73 10.31 -11.19
CA SER A 126 3.95 10.19 -12.01
C SER A 126 4.73 11.50 -12.24
N GLU A 127 4.31 12.61 -11.65
CA GLU A 127 5.01 13.88 -11.73
C GLU A 127 6.25 13.91 -10.84
N ILE A 128 7.28 14.60 -11.31
CA ILE A 128 8.49 14.90 -10.54
C ILE A 128 8.20 16.14 -9.69
N LYS A 129 8.37 16.02 -8.37
CA LYS A 129 8.17 17.11 -7.41
C LYS A 129 9.33 17.17 -6.42
N SER A 130 9.54 18.33 -5.81
CA SER A 130 10.47 18.46 -4.68
C SER A 130 10.10 17.47 -3.57
N MET A 131 11.11 16.94 -2.87
CA MET A 131 10.93 16.08 -1.70
C MET A 131 10.04 16.72 -0.61
N ASP A 132 9.97 18.04 -0.52
CA ASP A 132 9.09 18.76 0.43
C ASP A 132 7.60 18.49 0.17
N ASN A 133 7.26 18.09 -1.06
CA ASN A 133 5.90 17.69 -1.42
C ASN A 133 5.58 16.26 -0.97
N PHE A 134 6.48 15.56 -0.27
CA PHE A 134 6.28 14.20 0.22
C PHE A 134 6.41 14.17 1.74
N ARG A 135 5.70 13.25 2.38
CA ARG A 135 5.94 12.92 3.79
C ARG A 135 7.12 11.95 3.89
N HIS A 136 7.76 11.89 5.06
CA HIS A 136 8.88 11.00 5.31
C HIS A 136 8.53 9.55 4.91
N ASN A 137 9.42 8.92 4.14
CA ASN A 137 9.26 7.56 3.60
C ASN A 137 7.99 7.29 2.77
N ARG A 138 7.32 8.31 2.24
CA ARG A 138 6.13 8.12 1.38
C ARG A 138 6.46 8.27 -0.11
N LEU A 139 5.83 7.44 -0.94
CA LEU A 139 5.97 7.47 -2.41
C LEU A 139 4.91 8.34 -3.09
N LYS A 140 3.82 8.68 -2.40
CA LYS A 140 2.77 9.56 -2.90
C LYS A 140 3.04 10.98 -2.40
N CYS A 141 2.80 11.98 -3.25
CA CYS A 141 2.91 13.37 -2.83
C CYS A 141 1.75 13.75 -1.90
N LYS A 142 1.93 14.77 -1.06
CA LYS A 142 0.96 15.27 -0.08
C LYS A 142 -0.41 15.55 -0.71
N ILE A 143 -0.45 16.03 -1.96
CA ILE A 143 -1.69 16.30 -2.70
C ILE A 143 -2.38 14.99 -3.07
N CYS A 144 -1.69 14.06 -3.72
CA CYS A 144 -2.28 12.76 -4.08
C CYS A 144 -2.69 11.93 -2.86
N GLU A 145 -1.98 12.02 -1.73
CA GLU A 145 -2.41 11.43 -0.47
C GLU A 145 -3.68 12.11 0.06
N ARG A 146 -3.78 13.43 -0.09
CA ARG A 146 -4.96 14.19 0.30
C ARG A 146 -6.17 13.83 -0.56
N ASP A 147 -5.97 13.62 -1.86
CA ASP A 147 -7.06 13.38 -2.81
C ASP A 147 -7.49 11.92 -2.89
N GLU A 148 -6.88 11.02 -2.11
CA GLU A 148 -7.36 9.65 -1.96
C GLU A 148 -8.82 9.66 -1.45
N PRO A 149 -9.78 9.07 -2.17
CA PRO A 149 -11.20 9.22 -1.88
C PRO A 149 -11.60 8.81 -0.46
N LEU A 150 -11.06 7.71 0.07
CA LEU A 150 -11.40 7.22 1.40
C LEU A 150 -10.84 8.12 2.51
N ASP A 151 -9.61 8.60 2.38
CA ASP A 151 -8.98 9.52 3.32
C ASP A 151 -9.59 10.92 3.24
N LYS A 152 -10.06 11.34 2.06
CA LYS A 152 -10.90 12.53 1.90
C LYS A 152 -12.23 12.39 2.64
N PHE A 153 -12.93 11.27 2.46
CA PHE A 153 -14.17 10.95 3.18
C PHE A 153 -13.96 10.99 4.70
N LYS A 154 -12.97 10.25 5.21
CA LYS A 154 -12.63 10.22 6.64
C LYS A 154 -12.35 11.62 7.18
N ARG A 155 -11.57 12.44 6.47
CA ARG A 155 -11.27 13.82 6.91
C ARG A 155 -12.51 14.70 6.93
N ASN A 156 -13.40 14.57 5.95
CA ASN A 156 -14.66 15.33 5.92
C ASN A 156 -15.53 14.98 7.14
N VAL A 157 -15.75 13.70 7.42
CA VAL A 157 -16.52 13.24 8.58
C VAL A 157 -15.90 13.73 9.88
N ARG A 158 -14.59 13.54 10.06
CA ARG A 158 -13.86 14.01 11.25
C ARG A 158 -13.98 15.52 11.44
N SER A 159 -13.85 16.28 10.35
CA SER A 159 -13.94 17.74 10.39
C SER A 159 -15.34 18.22 10.77
N ARG A 160 -16.41 17.56 10.29
CA ARG A 160 -17.79 17.91 10.64
C ARG A 160 -18.07 17.71 12.13
N ILE A 161 -17.70 16.55 12.66
CA ILE A 161 -17.84 16.26 14.10
C ILE A 161 -16.98 17.23 14.92
N TYR A 162 -15.74 17.49 14.49
CA TYR A 162 -14.87 18.45 15.18
C TYR A 162 -15.43 19.86 15.21
N ILE A 163 -16.01 20.34 14.11
CA ILE A 163 -16.61 21.68 14.07
C ILE A 163 -17.83 21.75 14.99
N ALA A 164 -18.68 20.72 14.98
CA ALA A 164 -19.87 20.67 15.81
C ALA A 164 -19.55 20.55 17.31
N LEU A 165 -18.50 19.80 17.67
CA LEU A 165 -18.09 19.55 19.06
C LEU A 165 -16.83 20.32 19.47
N LYS A 166 -16.50 21.43 18.79
CA LYS A 166 -15.19 22.09 18.91
C LYS A 166 -14.75 22.35 20.36
N ALA A 167 -15.69 22.72 21.23
CA ALA A 167 -15.41 23.05 22.63
C ALA A 167 -15.45 21.84 23.59
N CYS A 168 -16.21 20.78 23.26
CA CYS A 168 -16.54 19.68 24.16
C CYS A 168 -16.13 18.29 23.63
N LYS A 169 -15.36 18.22 22.55
CA LYS A 169 -14.97 16.95 21.92
C LYS A 169 -13.90 16.21 22.74
N GLU A 170 -14.30 15.11 23.36
CA GLU A 170 -13.41 14.29 24.19
C GLU A 170 -12.89 13.03 23.48
N HIS A 171 -13.63 12.50 22.50
CA HIS A 171 -13.32 11.19 21.94
C HIS A 171 -12.87 11.22 20.48
N HIS A 172 -12.31 10.11 19.99
CA HIS A 172 -12.05 9.94 18.56
C HIS A 172 -13.36 9.76 17.78
N THR A 173 -13.40 10.25 16.54
CA THR A 173 -14.56 10.22 15.64
C THR A 173 -15.22 8.85 15.53
N ILE A 174 -14.43 7.76 15.52
CA ILE A 174 -14.94 6.38 15.46
C ILE A 174 -15.88 6.07 16.64
N LYS A 175 -15.59 6.61 17.84
CA LYS A 175 -16.45 6.40 19.02
C LYS A 175 -17.80 7.09 18.87
N TYR A 176 -17.82 8.30 18.30
CA TYR A 176 -19.08 9.02 18.01
C TYR A 176 -19.89 8.36 16.90
N LEU A 177 -19.22 7.85 15.86
CA LEU A 177 -19.90 7.14 14.77
C LEU A 177 -20.50 5.82 15.24
N GLY A 178 -19.93 5.16 16.25
CA GLY A 178 -20.38 3.84 16.72
C GLY A 178 -20.03 2.68 15.78
N CYS A 179 -19.10 2.91 14.84
CA CYS A 179 -18.53 1.90 13.93
C CYS A 179 -17.19 2.39 13.36
N SER A 180 -16.45 1.49 12.71
CA SER A 180 -15.24 1.83 11.96
C SER A 180 -15.56 2.71 10.73
N SER A 181 -14.55 3.43 10.21
CA SER A 181 -14.77 4.28 9.03
C SER A 181 -15.11 3.47 7.76
N THR A 182 -14.73 2.19 7.71
CA THR A 182 -15.07 1.29 6.60
C THR A 182 -16.51 0.83 6.70
N GLU A 183 -16.95 0.37 7.87
CA GLU A 183 -18.36 0.01 8.12
C GLU A 183 -19.29 1.20 7.91
N TYR A 184 -18.85 2.40 8.31
CA TYR A 184 -19.64 3.62 8.09
C TYR A 184 -19.84 3.91 6.60
N LEU A 185 -18.79 3.73 5.81
CA LEU A 185 -18.87 3.89 4.37
C LEU A 185 -19.75 2.81 3.74
N GLU A 186 -19.63 1.56 4.18
CA GLU A 186 -20.48 0.45 3.73
C GLU A 186 -21.96 0.74 3.96
N TRP A 187 -22.33 1.22 5.16
CA TRP A 187 -23.69 1.65 5.46
C TRP A 187 -24.17 2.73 4.49
N LEU A 188 -23.40 3.79 4.29
CA LEU A 188 -23.80 4.89 3.40
C LEU A 188 -23.94 4.42 1.94
N LEU A 189 -23.08 3.54 1.44
CA LEU A 189 -23.15 3.05 0.06
C LEU A 189 -24.18 1.93 -0.14
N HIS A 190 -24.65 1.30 0.93
CA HIS A 190 -25.70 0.28 0.85
C HIS A 190 -27.08 0.86 0.49
N ASN A 191 -27.31 2.14 0.83
CA ASN A 191 -28.59 2.83 0.62
C ASN A 191 -28.96 3.04 -0.86
N ASP A 192 -28.01 3.45 -1.71
CA ASP A 192 -28.26 3.70 -3.14
C ASP A 192 -27.00 3.42 -3.97
N LYS A 193 -27.14 2.60 -5.00
CA LYS A 193 -26.06 2.21 -5.92
C LYS A 193 -25.55 3.39 -6.77
N ASN A 194 -26.32 4.46 -6.91
CA ASN A 194 -25.92 5.67 -7.62
C ASN A 194 -25.00 6.57 -6.79
N TYR A 195 -24.89 6.32 -5.48
CA TYR A 195 -24.01 7.07 -4.60
C TYR A 195 -22.66 6.38 -4.51
N THR A 196 -21.60 7.14 -4.79
CA THR A 196 -20.22 6.68 -4.75
C THR A 196 -19.36 7.65 -3.95
N LEU A 197 -18.17 7.22 -3.54
CA LEU A 197 -17.20 8.12 -2.91
C LEU A 197 -16.82 9.31 -3.80
N ASP A 198 -16.72 9.09 -5.11
CA ASP A 198 -16.27 10.09 -6.07
C ASP A 198 -17.30 11.22 -6.29
N ASN A 199 -18.59 10.89 -6.17
CA ASN A 199 -19.68 11.85 -6.34
C ASN A 199 -20.21 12.43 -5.01
N GLN A 200 -19.66 11.99 -3.87
CA GLN A 200 -19.94 12.56 -2.55
C GLN A 200 -19.63 14.07 -2.52
N GLY A 201 -20.55 14.87 -1.97
CA GLY A 201 -20.43 16.32 -1.89
C GLY A 201 -21.01 17.05 -3.10
N LYS A 202 -21.04 16.40 -4.27
CA LYS A 202 -21.62 16.94 -5.51
C LYS A 202 -23.05 16.44 -5.73
N VAL A 203 -23.23 15.12 -5.71
CA VAL A 203 -24.52 14.46 -6.00
C VAL A 203 -25.31 14.22 -4.71
N TRP A 204 -24.63 13.79 -3.65
CA TRP A 204 -25.24 13.45 -2.37
C TRP A 204 -24.38 13.91 -1.19
N HIS A 205 -25.03 14.18 -0.06
CA HIS A 205 -24.43 14.55 1.22
C HIS A 205 -24.81 13.53 2.29
N ILE A 206 -24.05 13.53 3.39
CA ILE A 206 -24.44 12.79 4.60
C ILE A 206 -25.43 13.67 5.35
N ASP A 207 -26.67 13.21 5.46
CA ASP A 207 -27.72 13.83 6.26
C ASP A 207 -27.77 13.18 7.66
N HIS A 208 -28.22 13.96 8.64
CA HIS A 208 -28.65 13.43 9.94
C HIS A 208 -30.17 13.35 9.91
N VAL A 209 -30.70 12.13 9.97
CA VAL A 209 -32.14 11.86 9.84
C VAL A 209 -32.91 12.66 10.87
N ILE A 210 -32.49 12.55 12.14
CA ILE A 210 -32.84 13.51 13.18
C ILE A 210 -31.77 14.62 13.20
N PRO A 211 -32.13 15.88 12.89
CA PRO A 211 -31.15 16.97 12.77
C PRO A 211 -30.36 17.22 14.05
N LEU A 212 -29.06 17.53 13.93
CA LEU A 212 -28.20 17.83 15.09
C LEU A 212 -28.75 18.92 16.02
N SER A 213 -29.54 19.86 15.50
CA SER A 213 -30.15 20.94 16.28
C SER A 213 -31.22 20.49 17.28
N THR A 214 -31.66 19.22 17.23
CA THR A 214 -32.62 18.67 18.21
C THR A 214 -31.95 18.07 19.43
N PHE A 215 -30.62 17.96 19.42
CA PHE A 215 -29.83 17.37 20.49
C PHE A 215 -29.12 18.47 21.28
N ASP A 216 -29.01 18.26 22.58
CA ASP A 216 -28.07 18.98 23.41
C ASP A 216 -26.66 18.40 23.20
N LEU A 217 -25.78 19.19 22.58
CA LEU A 217 -24.40 18.78 22.31
C LEU A 217 -23.45 19.01 23.50
N GLU A 218 -23.92 19.57 24.61
CA GLU A 218 -23.18 19.59 25.87
C GLU A 218 -23.30 18.24 26.61
N ASP A 219 -24.42 17.54 26.40
CA ASP A 219 -24.65 16.19 26.91
C ASP A 219 -23.92 15.13 26.08
N LYS A 220 -22.98 14.44 26.72
CA LYS A 220 -22.14 13.39 26.11
C LYS A 220 -22.96 12.23 25.55
N GLN A 221 -24.04 11.82 26.21
CA GLN A 221 -24.87 10.71 25.73
C GLN A 221 -25.59 11.11 24.44
N GLN A 222 -26.16 12.32 24.41
CA GLN A 222 -26.79 12.86 23.20
C GLN A 222 -25.79 13.06 22.06
N GLN A 223 -24.53 13.43 22.34
CA GLN A 223 -23.50 13.45 21.29
C GLN A 223 -23.32 12.08 20.61
N PHE A 224 -23.31 10.98 21.36
CA PHE A 224 -23.13 9.64 20.78
C PHE A 224 -24.31 9.22 19.92
N ILE A 225 -25.54 9.56 20.34
CA ILE A 225 -26.76 9.26 19.57
C ILE A 225 -26.81 10.14 18.31
N ALA A 226 -26.54 11.44 18.46
CA ALA A 226 -26.62 12.42 17.39
C ALA A 226 -25.69 12.10 16.22
N PHE A 227 -24.43 11.75 16.47
CA PHE A 227 -23.43 11.48 15.43
C PHE A 227 -23.32 10.00 15.03
N ASN A 228 -24.12 9.10 15.61
CA ASN A 228 -24.06 7.68 15.29
C ASN A 228 -24.39 7.43 13.82
N TRP A 229 -23.78 6.40 13.24
CA TRP A 229 -24.11 5.97 11.88
C TRP A 229 -25.59 5.61 11.71
N ARG A 230 -26.25 5.16 12.79
CA ARG A 230 -27.69 4.87 12.79
C ARG A 230 -28.55 6.11 12.66
N ASN A 231 -28.08 7.31 13.01
CA ASN A 231 -28.80 8.55 12.78
C ASN A 231 -28.39 9.24 11.46
N THR A 232 -27.59 8.60 10.61
CA THR A 232 -27.14 9.20 9.35
C THR A 232 -27.52 8.38 8.13
N MET A 233 -27.76 9.07 7.02
CA MET A 233 -28.07 8.45 5.74
C MET A 233 -27.48 9.30 4.60
N PRO A 234 -27.23 8.72 3.41
CA PRO A 234 -26.99 9.54 2.24
C PRO A 234 -28.29 10.17 1.76
N LEU A 235 -28.22 11.43 1.36
CA LEU A 235 -29.34 12.16 0.79
C LEU A 235 -28.85 12.99 -0.39
N ALA A 236 -29.64 13.13 -1.44
CA ALA A 236 -29.28 13.97 -2.58
C ALA A 236 -28.93 15.39 -2.09
N ALA A 237 -27.88 15.98 -2.65
CA ALA A 237 -27.32 17.25 -2.15
C ALA A 237 -28.39 18.37 -2.13
N ARG A 238 -29.24 18.42 -3.15
CA ARG A 238 -30.36 19.36 -3.24
C ARG A 238 -31.37 19.16 -2.09
N ASP A 239 -31.72 17.91 -1.78
CA ASP A 239 -32.78 17.57 -0.84
C ASP A 239 -32.28 17.80 0.59
N ASN A 240 -31.00 17.49 0.86
CA ASN A 240 -30.34 17.81 2.12
C ASN A 240 -30.30 19.33 2.41
N LEU A 241 -29.96 20.13 1.39
CA LEU A 241 -29.94 21.59 1.51
C LEU A 241 -31.36 22.16 1.75
N SER A 242 -32.37 21.61 1.09
CA SER A 242 -33.78 22.00 1.27
C SER A 242 -34.37 21.55 2.62
N LYS A 243 -33.95 20.39 3.13
CA LYS A 243 -34.39 19.84 4.43
C LYS A 243 -33.96 20.73 5.60
N ASN A 244 -32.70 21.17 5.59
CA ASN A 244 -32.13 21.98 6.68
C ASN A 244 -32.34 21.28 8.05
N ARG A 245 -32.98 21.97 9.01
CA ARG A 245 -33.30 21.43 10.35
C ARG A 245 -34.68 20.79 10.48
N LYS A 246 -35.38 20.54 9.37
CA LYS A 246 -36.74 19.97 9.40
C LYS A 246 -36.70 18.47 9.69
N ILE A 247 -37.67 18.01 10.46
CA ILE A 247 -37.96 16.60 10.71
C ILE A 247 -39.01 16.18 9.69
N ILE A 248 -38.68 15.20 8.83
CA ILE A 248 -39.55 14.72 7.76
C ILE A 248 -39.97 13.29 8.10
N ILE A 249 -41.22 13.10 8.54
CA ILE A 249 -41.72 11.79 9.02
C ILE A 249 -41.53 10.68 7.98
N PRO A 250 -41.91 10.85 6.69
CA PRO A 250 -41.68 9.80 5.69
C PRO A 250 -40.21 9.39 5.52
N GLN A 251 -39.28 10.34 5.69
CA GLN A 251 -37.86 10.05 5.63
C GLN A 251 -37.42 9.19 6.82
N ILE A 252 -37.93 9.48 8.01
CA ILE A 252 -37.64 8.70 9.23
C ILE A 252 -38.18 7.28 9.09
N GLU A 253 -39.41 7.12 8.59
CA GLU A 253 -40.01 5.81 8.35
C GLU A 253 -39.16 5.00 7.36
N GLN A 254 -38.81 5.58 6.22
CA GLN A 254 -37.97 4.93 5.21
C GLN A 254 -36.60 4.53 5.78
N HIS A 255 -35.94 5.45 6.48
CA HIS A 255 -34.64 5.22 7.10
C HIS A 255 -34.70 4.12 8.14
N TYR A 256 -35.72 4.12 9.00
CA TYR A 256 -35.89 3.11 10.03
C TYR A 256 -36.12 1.72 9.45
N GLN A 257 -36.97 1.58 8.42
CA GLN A 257 -37.14 0.31 7.72
C GLN A 257 -35.81 -0.17 7.11
N HIS A 258 -35.03 0.74 6.54
CA HIS A 258 -33.75 0.40 5.96
C HIS A 258 -32.73 -0.06 7.01
N LEU A 259 -32.70 0.59 8.19
CA LEU A 259 -31.88 0.15 9.32
C LEU A 259 -32.23 -1.27 9.76
N LEU A 260 -33.52 -1.61 9.88
CA LEU A 260 -33.96 -2.95 10.28
C LEU A 260 -33.49 -4.02 9.29
N ILE A 261 -33.58 -3.74 7.99
CA ILE A 261 -33.09 -4.64 6.93
C ILE A 261 -31.58 -4.82 7.08
N TYR A 262 -30.82 -3.73 7.16
CA TYR A 262 -29.35 -3.80 7.26
C TYR A 262 -28.88 -4.50 8.54
N HIS A 263 -29.54 -4.26 9.67
CA HIS A 263 -29.28 -4.95 10.93
C HIS A 263 -29.51 -6.46 10.83
N LYS A 264 -30.59 -6.88 10.17
CA LYS A 264 -30.87 -8.30 9.92
C LYS A 264 -29.83 -8.93 8.99
N GLU A 265 -29.43 -8.24 7.92
CA GLU A 265 -28.42 -8.72 6.97
C GLU A 265 -27.04 -8.88 7.60
N LYS A 266 -26.64 -7.94 8.48
CA LYS A 266 -25.34 -7.94 9.15
C LYS A 266 -25.34 -8.69 10.49
N ASN A 267 -26.49 -9.24 10.91
CA ASN A 267 -26.68 -9.89 12.19
C ASN A 267 -26.25 -9.00 13.39
N ILE A 268 -26.73 -7.76 13.39
CA ILE A 268 -26.44 -6.75 14.41
C ILE A 268 -27.73 -6.47 15.19
N GLU A 269 -27.66 -6.45 16.52
CA GLU A 269 -28.79 -6.04 17.35
C GLU A 269 -28.99 -4.52 17.30
N MET A 270 -30.25 -4.08 17.18
CA MET A 270 -30.63 -2.67 17.19
C MET A 270 -30.65 -2.17 18.64
N PRO A 271 -29.80 -1.20 19.02
CA PRO A 271 -29.82 -0.71 20.41
C PRO A 271 -31.12 0.05 20.71
N GLN A 272 -31.62 -0.13 21.93
CA GLN A 272 -32.91 0.43 22.37
C GLN A 272 -32.97 1.96 22.22
N GLU A 273 -31.87 2.66 22.52
CA GLU A 273 -31.75 4.12 22.39
C GLU A 273 -32.14 4.64 20.99
N PHE A 274 -31.84 3.88 19.93
CA PHE A 274 -32.20 4.27 18.56
C PHE A 274 -33.65 3.92 18.22
N ILE A 275 -34.19 2.83 18.79
CA ILE A 275 -35.61 2.49 18.67
C ILE A 275 -36.44 3.63 19.30
N ASP A 276 -36.07 4.04 20.51
CA ASP A 276 -36.75 5.10 21.25
C ASP A 276 -36.61 6.46 20.55
N LEU A 277 -35.42 6.76 20.00
CA LEU A 277 -35.18 7.97 19.23
C LEU A 277 -36.16 8.09 18.05
N PHE A 278 -36.27 7.04 17.22
CA PHE A 278 -37.14 7.10 16.05
C PHE A 278 -38.62 7.05 16.45
N ALA A 279 -38.98 6.24 17.45
CA ALA A 279 -40.35 6.18 17.97
C ALA A 279 -40.86 7.55 18.43
N LYS A 280 -40.03 8.32 19.15
CA LYS A 280 -40.34 9.68 19.61
C LYS A 280 -40.73 10.63 18.47
N HIS A 281 -40.15 10.45 17.29
CA HIS A 281 -40.37 11.33 16.14
C HIS A 281 -41.40 10.81 15.13
N LEU A 282 -41.67 9.50 15.13
CA LEU A 282 -42.73 8.88 14.32
C LEU A 282 -44.10 8.99 15.01
N VAL A 283 -44.15 8.88 16.34
CA VAL A 283 -45.36 9.05 17.13
C VAL A 283 -45.44 10.50 17.59
N ALA A 284 -46.05 11.37 16.79
CA ALA A 284 -46.32 12.74 17.22
C ALA A 284 -47.29 12.72 18.43
N GLY A 285 -46.79 12.97 19.65
CA GLY A 285 -47.68 13.54 20.68
C GLY A 285 -47.36 13.49 22.17
N ASN A 286 -46.34 12.80 22.70
CA ASN A 286 -45.93 13.00 24.11
C ASN A 286 -44.50 12.50 24.39
N PRO A 287 -43.69 13.18 25.22
CA PRO A 287 -42.40 12.65 25.66
C PRO A 287 -42.65 11.43 26.56
N LEU A 288 -42.03 10.30 26.24
CA LEU A 288 -41.83 9.24 27.23
C LEU A 288 -40.86 9.80 28.27
N GLU A 289 -41.33 9.89 29.53
CA GLU A 289 -40.47 10.16 30.67
C GLU A 289 -39.31 9.14 30.69
N PRO A 290 -38.09 9.55 31.06
CA PRO A 290 -36.96 8.63 31.15
C PRO A 290 -37.31 7.49 32.11
N SER A 291 -37.21 6.24 31.64
CA SER A 291 -37.28 5.08 32.51
C SER A 291 -36.16 5.21 33.55
N LEU A 292 -36.55 5.41 34.81
CA LEU A 292 -35.63 5.35 35.95
C LEU A 292 -34.85 4.02 35.91
N PRO A 293 -33.57 4.03 36.31
CA PRO A 293 -32.76 2.82 36.29
C PRO A 293 -33.36 1.74 37.21
N PRO A 294 -33.14 0.45 36.91
CA PRO A 294 -33.67 -0.63 37.73
C PRO A 294 -33.13 -0.51 39.16
N ASP A 295 -34.05 -0.59 40.13
CA ASP A 295 -33.73 -0.70 41.54
C ASP A 295 -32.71 -1.83 41.74
N ASN A 296 -31.49 -1.46 42.13
CA ASN A 296 -30.55 -2.42 42.69
C ASN A 296 -31.19 -2.95 43.97
N GLY A 297 -31.74 -4.16 43.89
CA GLY A 297 -32.10 -4.95 45.05
C GLY A 297 -30.88 -5.11 45.94
N ASN A 298 -30.81 -4.31 47.01
CA ASN A 298 -29.91 -4.55 48.12
C ASN A 298 -30.39 -5.82 48.83
N ILE A 299 -29.65 -6.90 48.60
CA ILE A 299 -29.63 -8.07 49.46
C ILE A 299 -29.04 -7.64 50.80
N ILE A 300 -29.81 -7.94 51.85
CA ILE A 300 -29.50 -7.80 53.26
C ILE A 300 -28.35 -8.76 53.66
N GLY A 301 -27.48 -8.27 54.53
CA GLY A 301 -26.60 -9.04 55.41
C GLY A 301 -25.32 -8.25 55.70
N GLU A 302 -24.80 -8.09 56.91
CA GLU A 302 -25.10 -8.59 58.24
C GLU A 302 -24.22 -7.75 59.20
N LEU A 303 -24.79 -7.42 60.36
CA LEU A 303 -24.14 -7.23 61.67
C LEU A 303 -22.66 -6.77 61.75
N GLY A 304 -22.49 -5.53 62.22
CA GLY A 304 -21.26 -4.95 62.78
C GLY A 304 -21.53 -3.57 63.33
#